data_AF-A0A8D8CQI8-F1
#
_entry.id   AF-A0A8D8CQI8-F1
#
_cell.length_a   1.000
_cell.length_b   1.000
_cell.length_c   1.000
_cell.angle_alpha   90.00
_cell.angle_beta   90.00
_cell.angle_gamma   90.00
#
_symmetry.space_group_name_H-M   'P 1'
#
loop_
_entity.id
_entity.type
_entity.pdbx_description
1 polymer ?
#
loop_
_entity_poly.entity_id
_entity_poly.type
_entity_poly.pdbx_seq_one_letter_code
_entity_poly.pdbx_strand_id
1 'polypeptide(L)'
;MVPGVAGGVSRARLLTVVRSVVLAGLITRALGDPAPVPNAVHDGGILQQDDPTGGLPDKYVFQFAHALYNVSIPENSVGKTYAVQPPNEDRLGIYVTPELDVKYKIVSGDKDKFFKAEERLVGDFAFLAIRLRTSNVVLNREKGDSYRLEVKATATKREGKSRISLEADTTIDVRVLDTNDLSPLFYPTEYSVTISEDTPLHKSILRVIAEDADLGLNGEIYYSILDETEQFAVHPTTGVITLTRPLKFTDRSLHELTVTASDRGIGSGSGRNQASKARVKIKIRQVNL
;
A
#
# COMPACT_ATOMS: atom_id res chain seq x y z
N MET A 1 -59.16 -29.78 4.17
CA MET A 1 -58.07 -30.29 5.02
C MET A 1 -56.89 -29.35 4.91
N VAL A 2 -56.58 -28.66 6.01
CA VAL A 2 -55.27 -28.03 6.33
C VAL A 2 -54.35 -29.14 6.90
N PRO A 3 -53.01 -28.99 7.02
CA PRO A 3 -52.26 -27.91 7.71
C PRO A 3 -51.23 -27.22 6.77
N GLY A 4 -50.72 -25.99 6.99
CA GLY A 4 -50.08 -25.41 8.18
C GLY A 4 -48.59 -25.79 8.17
N VAL A 5 -47.57 -24.90 8.13
CA VAL A 5 -47.06 -23.97 9.18
C VAL A 5 -45.98 -23.09 8.49
N ALA A 6 -46.12 -21.77 8.32
CA ALA A 6 -45.69 -20.64 9.19
C ALA A 6 -44.24 -20.66 9.71
N GLY A 7 -43.47 -19.59 9.44
CA GLY A 7 -42.17 -19.35 10.09
C GLY A 7 -41.38 -18.22 9.45
N GLY A 8 -41.59 -17.00 9.94
CA GLY A 8 -40.86 -15.80 9.51
C GLY A 8 -39.54 -15.56 10.24
N VAL A 9 -39.03 -14.33 10.04
CA VAL A 9 -37.88 -13.66 10.69
C VAL A 9 -36.52 -14.27 10.27
N SER A 10 -35.43 -13.56 10.01
CA SER A 10 -35.00 -12.23 10.42
C SER A 10 -33.85 -11.75 9.51
N ARG A 11 -33.84 -10.46 9.17
CA ARG A 11 -32.62 -9.76 8.74
C ARG A 11 -31.70 -9.64 9.95
N ALA A 12 -30.52 -10.24 9.90
CA ALA A 12 -29.44 -9.93 10.85
C ALA A 12 -28.10 -9.88 10.12
N ARG A 13 -27.50 -8.69 10.11
CA ARG A 13 -26.06 -8.48 9.94
C ARG A 13 -25.35 -9.30 11.01
N LEU A 14 -24.31 -10.04 10.65
CA LEU A 14 -23.29 -10.43 11.62
C LEU A 14 -21.89 -10.18 11.04
N LEU A 15 -21.21 -9.31 11.78
CA LEU A 15 -19.82 -8.94 11.73
C LEU A 15 -19.02 -10.12 12.32
N THR A 16 -18.00 -10.62 11.63
CA THR A 16 -16.97 -11.52 12.19
C THR A 16 -15.69 -11.28 11.39
N VAL A 17 -14.83 -10.37 11.84
CA VAL A 17 -13.63 -10.63 12.66
C VAL A 17 -12.79 -11.77 12.08
N VAL A 18 -11.79 -11.41 11.28
CA VAL A 18 -10.57 -12.23 11.14
C VAL A 18 -9.44 -11.45 11.79
N ARG A 19 -9.16 -11.81 13.04
CA ARG A 19 -7.87 -11.58 13.70
C ARG A 19 -6.93 -12.68 13.24
N SER A 20 -5.70 -12.32 12.84
CA SER A 20 -4.46 -13.11 12.87
C SER A 20 -3.42 -12.38 12.02
N VAL A 21 -2.13 -12.24 12.32
CA VAL A 21 -1.24 -12.60 13.45
C VAL A 21 -0.05 -11.66 13.25
N VAL A 22 0.39 -10.93 14.29
CA VAL A 22 1.74 -10.35 14.34
C VAL A 22 2.53 -11.20 15.30
N LEU A 23 3.53 -11.91 14.76
CA LEU A 23 4.44 -12.73 15.54
C LEU A 23 5.82 -12.04 15.61
N ALA A 24 6.29 -11.92 16.84
CA ALA A 24 7.68 -11.89 17.31
C ALA A 24 8.61 -10.74 16.89
N GLY A 25 8.71 -9.75 17.79
CA GLY A 25 9.97 -9.08 18.09
C GLY A 25 10.49 -9.55 19.45
N LEU A 26 11.47 -10.45 19.44
CA LEU A 26 12.33 -10.79 20.58
C LEU A 26 13.55 -9.87 20.50
N ILE A 27 13.76 -8.95 21.45
CA ILE A 27 15.09 -8.54 21.97
C ILE A 27 14.94 -8.12 23.44
N THR A 28 15.96 -8.48 24.21
CA THR A 28 16.04 -8.79 25.63
C THR A 28 16.42 -7.58 26.52
N ARG A 29 15.94 -7.60 27.78
CA ARG A 29 16.44 -7.05 29.08
C ARG A 29 17.80 -6.31 29.10
N ALA A 30 18.15 -5.42 30.03
CA ALA A 30 17.66 -4.91 31.33
C ALA A 30 18.44 -3.60 31.63
N LEU A 31 17.98 -2.66 32.46
CA LEU A 31 18.22 -2.46 33.91
C LEU A 31 17.72 -1.00 34.18
N GLY A 32 17.13 -0.58 35.30
CA GLY A 32 16.80 -1.18 36.57
C GLY A 32 15.81 -0.23 37.31
N ASP A 33 15.04 -0.80 38.23
CA ASP A 33 14.12 -0.06 39.09
C ASP A 33 14.86 0.75 40.17
N PRO A 34 14.22 1.82 40.69
CA PRO A 34 14.20 1.98 42.14
C PRO A 34 12.78 2.04 42.72
N ALA A 35 12.71 1.59 43.97
CA ALA A 35 11.55 1.24 44.77
C ALA A 35 10.70 2.46 45.27
N PRO A 36 9.52 2.24 45.90
CA PRO A 36 8.54 3.27 46.29
C PRO A 36 8.99 4.01 47.57
N VAL A 37 8.45 5.17 47.98
CA VAL A 37 7.23 5.48 48.80
C VAL A 37 7.25 7.03 49.08
N PRO A 38 6.30 7.71 49.78
CA PRO A 38 4.94 7.36 50.23
C PRO A 38 3.86 8.45 49.98
N ASN A 39 2.59 8.06 50.23
CA ASN A 39 1.45 8.95 50.39
C ASN A 39 1.63 9.95 51.55
N ALA A 40 1.26 11.21 51.33
CA ALA A 40 0.88 12.15 52.37
C ALA A 40 -0.38 12.92 51.93
N VAL A 41 -1.41 12.81 52.75
CA VAL A 41 -2.65 13.61 52.71
C VAL A 41 -2.46 14.75 53.70
N HIS A 42 -2.70 16.01 53.31
CA HIS A 42 -3.58 16.92 54.05
C HIS A 42 -3.87 18.24 53.31
N ASP A 43 -4.96 18.86 53.77
CA ASP A 43 -5.74 19.99 53.24
C ASP A 43 -4.99 21.31 53.05
N GLY A 44 -5.54 22.12 52.14
CA GLY A 44 -5.24 23.54 52.05
C GLY A 44 -5.88 24.15 50.82
N GLY A 45 -7.17 24.47 50.90
CA GLY A 45 -7.89 25.15 49.83
C GLY A 45 -7.25 26.49 49.48
N ILE A 46 -7.05 26.71 48.18
CA ILE A 46 -7.00 28.05 47.60
C ILE A 46 -7.99 28.04 46.45
N LEU A 47 -9.08 28.78 46.63
CA LEU A 47 -9.99 29.17 45.56
C LEU A 47 -9.15 29.93 44.53
N GLN A 48 -8.88 29.30 43.39
CA GLN A 48 -8.24 29.99 42.28
C GLN A 48 -9.27 30.99 41.75
N GLN A 49 -8.99 32.27 41.97
CA GLN A 49 -9.73 33.39 41.43
C GLN A 49 -9.84 33.22 39.92
N ASP A 50 -11.07 33.32 39.41
CA ASP A 50 -11.36 33.43 38.00
C ASP A 50 -10.53 34.56 37.39
N ASP A 51 -9.71 34.22 36.39
CA ASP A 51 -9.07 35.17 35.50
C ASP A 51 -10.16 35.96 34.75
N PRO A 52 -10.24 37.30 34.88
CA PRO A 52 -11.29 38.11 34.26
C PRO A 52 -11.05 38.33 32.75
N THR A 53 -10.00 37.77 32.17
CA THR A 53 -9.81 37.72 30.72
C THR A 53 -10.44 36.45 30.18
N GLY A 54 -11.73 36.50 29.84
CA GLY A 54 -12.51 35.41 29.25
C GLY A 54 -12.01 34.97 27.86
N GLY A 55 -10.82 34.37 27.81
CA GLY A 55 -10.34 33.60 26.67
C GLY A 55 -11.11 32.29 26.62
N LEU A 56 -11.77 32.02 25.49
CA LEU A 56 -12.30 30.70 25.21
C LEU A 56 -11.16 29.67 25.39
N PRO A 57 -11.39 28.51 26.01
CA PRO A 57 -10.37 27.48 26.14
C PRO A 57 -9.82 27.11 24.74
N ASP A 58 -8.51 26.82 24.64
CA ASP A 58 -7.77 26.59 23.39
C ASP A 58 -8.46 25.65 22.39
N LYS A 59 -9.32 24.75 22.87
CA LYS A 59 -10.14 23.85 22.06
C LYS A 59 -11.13 24.54 21.11
N TYR A 60 -11.42 25.83 21.28
CA TYR A 60 -12.32 26.60 20.40
C TYR A 60 -11.59 27.56 19.46
N VAL A 61 -10.25 27.54 19.45
CA VAL A 61 -9.50 28.17 18.37
C VAL A 61 -9.78 27.39 17.08
N PHE A 62 -10.23 28.07 16.04
CA PHE A 62 -10.51 27.43 14.75
C PHE A 62 -9.19 27.09 14.05
N GLN A 63 -8.62 25.95 14.40
CA GLN A 63 -7.36 25.43 13.89
C GLN A 63 -7.43 23.92 13.73
N PHE A 64 -6.63 23.40 12.80
CA PHE A 64 -6.41 21.96 12.71
C PHE A 64 -5.68 21.46 13.97
N ALA A 65 -5.96 20.20 14.34
CA ALA A 65 -5.23 19.56 15.43
C ALA A 65 -3.71 19.49 15.16
N HIS A 66 -3.31 19.37 13.88
CA HIS A 66 -1.93 19.34 13.42
C HIS A 66 -1.76 20.14 12.13
N ALA A 67 -0.55 20.63 11.89
CA ALA A 67 -0.17 21.34 10.65
C ALA A 67 0.07 20.38 9.45
N LEU A 68 0.35 19.11 9.75
CA LEU A 68 0.61 18.06 8.76
C LEU A 68 -0.04 16.76 9.23
N TYR A 69 -0.67 16.06 8.29
CA TYR A 69 -1.17 14.71 8.50
C TYR A 69 -0.64 13.76 7.43
N ASN A 70 -0.52 12.48 7.79
CA ASN A 70 -0.18 11.43 6.83
C ASN A 70 -1.39 10.56 6.57
N VAL A 71 -1.62 10.24 5.30
CA VAL A 71 -2.61 9.24 4.90
C VAL A 71 -2.04 8.36 3.81
N SER A 72 -2.62 7.17 3.67
CA SER A 72 -2.22 6.22 2.64
C SER A 72 -3.43 5.73 1.86
N ILE A 73 -3.22 5.43 0.59
CA ILE A 73 -4.25 4.84 -0.27
C ILE A 73 -3.62 3.90 -1.29
N PRO A 74 -4.13 2.67 -1.47
CA PRO A 74 -3.64 1.79 -2.52
C PRO A 74 -3.83 2.41 -3.91
N GLU A 75 -2.88 2.21 -4.81
CA GLU A 75 -3.09 2.50 -6.22
C GLU A 75 -4.21 1.64 -6.81
N ASN A 76 -4.67 1.99 -8.01
CA ASN A 76 -5.81 1.35 -8.68
C ASN A 76 -7.13 1.33 -7.87
N SER A 77 -7.16 1.99 -6.70
CA SER A 77 -8.33 2.11 -5.86
C SER A 77 -9.48 2.74 -6.64
N VAL A 78 -10.67 2.14 -6.51
CA VAL A 78 -11.87 2.64 -7.18
C VAL A 78 -12.26 4.03 -6.67
N GLY A 79 -12.98 4.78 -7.50
CA GLY A 79 -13.49 6.09 -7.11
C GLY A 79 -14.32 6.03 -5.82
N LYS A 80 -14.21 7.09 -5.01
CA LYS A 80 -14.79 7.22 -3.65
C LYS A 80 -14.11 6.39 -2.56
N THR A 81 -13.03 5.67 -2.84
CA THR A 81 -12.19 5.07 -1.80
C THR A 81 -11.58 6.16 -0.91
N TYR A 82 -11.64 5.99 0.40
CA TYR A 82 -11.07 6.91 1.39
C TYR A 82 -9.61 6.55 1.67
N ALA A 83 -8.77 7.57 1.80
CA ALA A 83 -7.42 7.41 2.31
C ALA A 83 -7.46 7.09 3.81
N VAL A 84 -6.50 6.28 4.26
CA VAL A 84 -6.45 5.72 5.61
C VAL A 84 -5.30 6.38 6.38
N GLN A 85 -5.61 6.94 7.55
CA GLN A 85 -4.60 7.43 8.49
C GLN A 85 -3.88 6.24 9.17
N PRO A 86 -2.58 6.38 9.50
CA PRO A 86 -1.88 5.43 10.34
C PRO A 86 -2.58 5.21 11.70
N PRO A 87 -2.46 4.00 12.27
CA PRO A 87 -2.98 3.75 13.61
C PRO A 87 -2.23 4.61 14.63
N ASN A 88 -2.96 5.13 15.62
CA ASN A 88 -2.45 5.98 16.71
C ASN A 88 -2.01 7.40 16.29
N GLU A 89 -2.37 7.87 15.10
CA GLU A 89 -2.36 9.30 14.82
C GLU A 89 -3.63 9.98 15.35
N ASP A 90 -3.49 11.25 15.70
CA ASP A 90 -4.59 12.10 16.10
C ASP A 90 -5.62 12.30 14.97
N ARG A 91 -6.84 12.68 15.38
CA ARG A 91 -7.98 12.81 14.46
C ARG A 91 -7.74 13.92 13.44
N LEU A 92 -7.88 13.58 12.16
CA LEU A 92 -7.77 14.52 11.05
C LEU A 92 -9.02 15.40 10.96
N GLY A 93 -8.88 16.69 11.32
CA GLY A 93 -10.01 17.60 11.35
C GLY A 93 -9.82 18.82 12.27
N ILE A 94 -10.94 19.45 12.63
CA ILE A 94 -11.00 20.66 13.45
C ILE A 94 -12.11 20.50 14.51
N TYR A 95 -11.85 20.98 15.73
CA TYR A 95 -12.90 21.17 16.73
C TYR A 95 -13.74 22.41 16.41
N VAL A 96 -15.05 22.25 16.38
CA VAL A 96 -15.99 23.27 15.91
C VAL A 96 -17.15 23.38 16.88
N THR A 97 -17.66 24.59 17.07
CA THR A 97 -18.94 24.76 17.74
C THR A 97 -20.07 24.26 16.81
N PRO A 98 -21.14 23.64 17.34
CA PRO A 98 -22.21 23.05 16.52
C PRO A 98 -22.93 24.02 15.58
N GLU A 99 -22.74 25.32 15.77
CA GLU A 99 -23.40 26.39 15.04
C GLU A 99 -22.65 26.79 13.76
N LEU A 100 -21.43 26.28 13.55
CA LEU A 100 -20.60 26.56 12.39
C LEU A 100 -20.79 25.50 11.31
N ASP A 101 -21.11 25.92 10.08
CA ASP A 101 -21.01 25.05 8.90
C ASP A 101 -19.57 25.06 8.39
N VAL A 102 -18.92 23.89 8.40
CA VAL A 102 -17.51 23.74 8.03
C VAL A 102 -17.41 23.06 6.68
N LYS A 103 -16.59 23.64 5.80
CA LYS A 103 -16.25 23.10 4.49
C LYS A 103 -14.76 22.95 4.36
N TYR A 104 -14.33 21.81 3.82
CA TYR A 104 -12.95 21.58 3.45
C TYR A 104 -12.75 21.68 1.95
N LYS A 105 -11.63 22.25 1.53
CA LYS A 105 -11.26 22.38 0.13
C LYS A 105 -9.78 22.09 -0.06
N ILE A 106 -9.45 21.20 -0.99
CA ILE A 106 -8.09 21.04 -1.49
C ILE A 106 -7.79 22.25 -2.38
N VAL A 107 -6.80 23.06 -2.00
CA VAL A 107 -6.44 24.30 -2.70
C VAL A 107 -5.25 24.12 -3.62
N SER A 108 -4.34 23.19 -3.32
CA SER A 108 -3.19 22.84 -4.16
C SER A 108 -2.76 21.38 -3.97
N GLY A 109 -1.76 20.92 -4.72
CA GLY A 109 -1.23 19.55 -4.60
C GLY A 109 -1.94 18.47 -5.42
N ASP A 110 -3.16 18.74 -5.87
CA ASP A 110 -3.99 17.82 -6.67
C ASP A 110 -4.19 18.35 -8.10
N LYS A 111 -3.13 18.26 -8.92
CA LYS A 111 -3.13 18.74 -10.32
C LYS A 111 -4.06 17.90 -11.19
N ASP A 112 -4.00 16.58 -11.03
CA ASP A 112 -4.74 15.61 -11.84
C ASP A 112 -6.17 15.36 -11.34
N LYS A 113 -6.58 16.03 -10.26
CA LYS A 113 -7.94 15.96 -9.68
C LYS A 113 -8.32 14.55 -9.23
N PHE A 114 -7.36 13.83 -8.64
CA PHE A 114 -7.63 12.54 -8.01
C PHE A 114 -8.44 12.69 -6.73
N PHE A 115 -8.21 13.74 -5.95
CA PHE A 115 -8.66 13.80 -4.57
C PHE A 115 -9.84 14.75 -4.36
N LYS A 116 -10.63 14.43 -3.32
CA LYS A 116 -11.69 15.28 -2.79
C LYS A 116 -11.61 15.25 -1.27
N ALA A 117 -11.58 16.44 -0.67
CA ALA A 117 -11.84 16.61 0.75
C ALA A 117 -13.35 16.54 1.02
N GLU A 118 -13.73 15.82 2.06
CA GLU A 118 -15.09 15.76 2.57
C GLU A 118 -15.11 15.98 4.07
N GLU A 119 -16.09 16.75 4.51
CA GLU A 119 -16.41 16.98 5.90
C GLU A 119 -17.37 15.92 6.43
N ARG A 120 -17.15 15.50 7.68
CA ARG A 120 -18.13 14.74 8.46
C ARG A 120 -18.18 15.27 9.88
N LEU A 121 -19.27 15.95 10.21
CA LEU A 121 -19.50 16.47 11.55
C LEU A 121 -19.97 15.36 12.49
N VAL A 122 -19.32 15.23 13.64
CA VAL A 122 -19.71 14.32 14.73
C VAL A 122 -19.51 15.06 16.05
N GLY A 123 -20.61 15.46 16.69
CA GLY A 123 -20.54 16.27 17.92
C GLY A 123 -19.91 17.63 17.65
N ASP A 124 -18.85 17.94 18.39
CA ASP A 124 -18.06 19.17 18.29
C ASP A 124 -16.81 19.01 17.41
N PHE A 125 -16.75 17.96 16.58
CA PHE A 125 -15.61 17.70 15.71
C PHE A 125 -16.03 17.53 14.26
N ALA A 126 -15.45 18.35 13.38
CA ALA A 126 -15.54 18.18 11.95
C ALA A 126 -14.36 17.31 11.49
N PHE A 127 -14.65 16.05 11.15
CA PHE A 127 -13.67 15.18 10.52
C PHE A 127 -13.43 15.63 9.09
N LEU A 128 -12.16 15.73 8.70
CA LEU A 128 -11.75 15.83 7.32
C LEU A 128 -11.43 14.41 6.83
N ALA A 129 -11.99 14.05 5.69
CA ALA A 129 -11.69 12.79 5.01
C ALA A 129 -11.21 13.10 3.59
N ILE A 130 -10.12 12.45 3.17
CA ILE A 130 -9.64 12.50 1.79
C ILE A 130 -10.12 11.25 1.08
N ARG A 131 -10.76 11.41 -0.08
CA ARG A 131 -11.17 10.30 -0.91
C ARG A 131 -10.88 10.54 -2.38
N LEU A 132 -10.90 9.47 -3.16
CA LEU A 132 -10.80 9.55 -4.61
C LEU A 132 -12.08 10.10 -5.24
N ARG A 133 -11.91 10.88 -6.30
CA ARG A 133 -13.00 11.20 -7.24
C ARG A 133 -13.29 9.99 -8.12
N THR A 134 -14.52 9.94 -8.63
CA THR A 134 -14.83 8.99 -9.71
C THR A 134 -14.27 9.56 -11.00
N SER A 135 -13.33 8.84 -11.61
CA SER A 135 -12.62 9.22 -12.82
C SER A 135 -12.25 7.97 -13.62
N ASN A 136 -11.99 8.15 -14.91
CA ASN A 136 -11.44 7.10 -15.77
C ASN A 136 -9.91 6.96 -15.62
N VAL A 137 -9.28 7.92 -14.93
CA VAL A 137 -7.87 7.87 -14.56
C VAL A 137 -7.80 7.46 -13.09
N VAL A 138 -7.04 6.40 -12.81
CA VAL A 138 -6.80 5.88 -11.46
C VAL A 138 -5.43 6.34 -10.97
N LEU A 139 -5.22 6.32 -9.66
CA LEU A 139 -3.88 6.43 -9.09
C LEU A 139 -3.02 5.29 -9.61
N ASN A 140 -1.79 5.63 -9.98
CA ASN A 140 -0.77 4.68 -10.40
C ASN A 140 0.55 5.14 -9.77
N ARG A 141 1.14 4.26 -8.97
CA ARG A 141 2.31 4.56 -8.14
C ARG A 141 3.56 4.72 -9.00
N GLU A 142 3.70 3.98 -10.10
CA GLU A 142 4.88 4.08 -11.00
C GLU A 142 4.99 5.46 -11.67
N LYS A 143 3.87 6.17 -11.82
CA LYS A 143 3.84 7.56 -12.29
C LYS A 143 4.04 8.58 -11.16
N GLY A 144 3.58 8.27 -9.95
CA GLY A 144 3.67 9.15 -8.80
C GLY A 144 3.26 8.43 -7.52
N ASP A 145 4.20 8.31 -6.59
CA ASP A 145 4.03 7.55 -5.35
C ASP A 145 3.50 8.38 -4.17
N SER A 146 3.38 9.70 -4.34
CA SER A 146 3.03 10.61 -3.26
C SER A 146 2.43 11.92 -3.76
N TYR A 147 1.55 12.50 -2.93
CA TYR A 147 0.93 13.80 -3.17
C TYR A 147 0.95 14.61 -1.88
N ARG A 148 1.40 15.87 -1.97
CA ARG A 148 1.32 16.84 -0.88
C ARG A 148 0.17 17.79 -1.12
N LEU A 149 -0.92 17.61 -0.40
CA LEU A 149 -2.15 18.40 -0.54
C LEU A 149 -2.16 19.54 0.46
N GLU A 150 -2.44 20.75 -0.01
CA GLU A 150 -2.82 21.86 0.88
C GLU A 150 -4.33 21.91 0.98
N VAL A 151 -4.85 21.87 2.21
CA VAL A 151 -6.28 21.85 2.50
C VAL A 151 -6.64 23.04 3.36
N LYS A 152 -7.66 23.78 2.90
CA LYS A 152 -8.27 24.89 3.60
C LYS A 152 -9.59 24.47 4.21
N ALA A 153 -9.79 24.80 5.48
CA ALA A 153 -11.07 24.77 6.15
C ALA A 153 -11.70 26.16 6.14
N THR A 154 -13.00 26.24 5.88
CA THR A 154 -13.79 27.46 6.03
C THR A 154 -14.99 27.13 6.90
N ALA A 155 -15.11 27.79 8.05
CA ALA A 155 -16.28 27.71 8.91
C ALA A 155 -17.11 28.99 8.78
N THR A 156 -18.43 28.84 8.58
CA THR A 156 -19.34 29.97 8.42
C THR A 156 -20.55 29.88 9.34
N LYS A 157 -20.97 31.02 9.87
CA LYS A 157 -22.22 31.18 10.63
C LYS A 157 -22.93 32.45 10.16
N ARG A 158 -24.25 32.36 9.99
CA ARG A 158 -25.10 33.54 9.75
C ARG A 158 -25.55 34.10 11.10
N GLU A 159 -25.39 35.40 11.27
CA GLU A 159 -25.81 36.13 12.46
C GLU A 159 -26.59 37.36 12.02
N GLY A 160 -27.92 37.21 11.92
CA GLY A 160 -28.79 38.24 11.35
C GLY A 160 -28.43 38.55 9.89
N LYS A 161 -28.05 39.81 9.62
CA LYS A 161 -27.58 40.27 8.29
C LYS A 161 -26.06 40.07 8.09
N SER A 162 -25.32 39.72 9.13
CA SER A 162 -23.87 39.55 9.11
C SER A 162 -23.49 38.08 8.94
N ARG A 163 -22.31 37.82 8.38
CA ARG A 163 -21.75 36.48 8.22
C ARG A 163 -20.35 36.43 8.83
N ILE A 164 -20.17 35.56 9.79
CA ILE A 164 -18.84 35.24 10.33
C ILE A 164 -18.22 34.17 9.42
N SER A 165 -16.94 34.32 9.11
CA SER A 165 -16.16 33.37 8.33
C SER A 165 -14.80 33.20 9.00
N LEU A 166 -14.47 31.97 9.39
CA LEU A 166 -13.17 31.59 9.92
C LEU A 166 -12.47 30.68 8.93
N GLU A 167 -11.15 30.76 8.89
CA GLU A 167 -10.33 29.98 7.97
C GLU A 167 -9.13 29.39 8.70
N ALA A 168 -8.74 28.19 8.29
CA ALA A 168 -7.55 27.50 8.77
C ALA A 168 -7.00 26.64 7.64
N ASP A 169 -5.70 26.39 7.64
CA ASP A 169 -5.02 25.60 6.62
C ASP A 169 -4.21 24.46 7.26
N THR A 170 -4.07 23.36 6.53
CA THR A 170 -3.19 22.22 6.89
C THR A 170 -2.60 21.60 5.64
N THR A 171 -1.53 20.84 5.81
CA THR A 171 -0.98 19.96 4.78
C THR A 171 -1.38 18.51 5.04
N ILE A 172 -1.58 17.75 3.96
CA ILE A 172 -1.76 16.29 4.01
C ILE A 172 -0.78 15.65 3.04
N ASP A 173 0.11 14.81 3.54
CA ASP A 173 0.96 13.94 2.73
C ASP A 173 0.22 12.62 2.49
N VAL A 174 -0.19 12.41 1.24
CA VAL A 174 -0.85 11.19 0.76
C VAL A 174 0.21 10.28 0.15
N ARG A 175 0.41 9.10 0.72
CA ARG A 175 1.25 8.05 0.15
C ARG A 175 0.41 7.08 -0.67
N VAL A 176 0.82 6.83 -1.91
CA VAL A 176 0.23 5.78 -2.74
C VAL A 176 0.89 4.46 -2.37
N LEU A 177 0.08 3.47 -1.97
CA LEU A 177 0.56 2.14 -1.63
C LEU A 177 0.58 1.27 -2.89
N ASP A 178 1.68 0.54 -3.03
CA ASP A 178 1.93 -0.43 -4.09
C ASP A 178 0.89 -1.54 -4.10
N THR A 179 0.40 -1.88 -5.29
CA THR A 179 -0.36 -3.11 -5.54
C THR A 179 0.39 -3.99 -6.53
N ASN A 180 0.15 -5.30 -6.50
CA ASN A 180 0.69 -6.20 -7.52
C ASN A 180 -0.18 -6.13 -8.78
N ASP A 181 0.07 -5.14 -9.63
CA ASP A 181 -0.64 -4.94 -10.89
C ASP A 181 0.26 -4.90 -12.12
N LEU A 182 1.57 -4.95 -11.93
CA LEU A 182 2.51 -5.28 -12.99
C LEU A 182 2.96 -6.72 -12.86
N SER A 183 3.71 -7.18 -13.84
CA SER A 183 4.25 -8.54 -13.83
C SER A 183 5.61 -8.52 -14.48
N PRO A 184 6.51 -9.45 -14.13
CA PRO A 184 7.87 -9.41 -14.60
C PRO A 184 7.90 -9.48 -16.12
N LEU A 185 8.72 -8.67 -16.77
CA LEU A 185 8.86 -8.64 -18.23
C LEU A 185 10.29 -8.95 -18.65
N PHE A 186 10.46 -9.94 -19.52
CA PHE A 186 11.75 -10.22 -20.15
C PHE A 186 12.11 -9.15 -21.20
N TYR A 187 13.35 -8.65 -21.10
CA TYR A 187 13.97 -7.87 -22.17
C TYR A 187 15.47 -8.19 -22.25
N PRO A 188 15.95 -8.89 -23.31
CA PRO A 188 15.22 -9.34 -24.50
C PRO A 188 14.29 -10.55 -24.22
N THR A 189 13.34 -10.81 -25.13
CA THR A 189 12.44 -11.98 -25.10
C THR A 189 13.01 -13.23 -25.79
N GLU A 190 14.17 -13.10 -26.45
CA GLU A 190 14.88 -14.20 -27.09
C GLU A 190 16.38 -14.12 -26.81
N TYR A 191 16.95 -15.24 -26.38
CA TYR A 191 18.36 -15.43 -26.09
C TYR A 191 18.91 -16.54 -26.98
N SER A 192 20.16 -16.41 -27.42
CA SER A 192 20.81 -17.41 -28.26
C SER A 192 22.28 -17.53 -27.88
N VAL A 193 22.76 -18.76 -27.73
CA VAL A 193 24.15 -19.07 -27.42
C VAL A 193 24.58 -20.33 -28.16
N THR A 194 25.87 -20.43 -28.47
CA THR A 194 26.47 -21.67 -29.00
C THR A 194 27.51 -22.18 -28.02
N ILE A 195 27.36 -23.44 -27.61
CA ILE A 195 28.27 -24.12 -26.68
C ILE A 195 28.77 -25.43 -27.29
N SER A 196 29.87 -25.94 -26.76
CA SER A 196 30.52 -27.15 -27.24
C SER A 196 29.93 -28.39 -26.59
N GLU A 197 29.90 -29.54 -27.25
CA GLU A 197 29.38 -30.76 -26.63
C GLU A 197 30.23 -31.24 -25.42
N ASP A 198 31.52 -30.88 -25.40
CA ASP A 198 32.45 -31.10 -24.29
C ASP A 198 32.38 -30.01 -23.20
N THR A 199 31.34 -29.16 -23.21
CA THR A 199 31.15 -28.13 -22.18
C THR A 199 31.09 -28.78 -20.79
N PRO A 200 31.92 -28.35 -19.83
CA PRO A 200 31.91 -28.90 -18.49
C PRO A 200 30.54 -28.79 -17.81
N LEU A 201 30.19 -29.82 -17.04
CA LEU A 201 29.01 -29.77 -16.17
C LEU A 201 29.13 -28.63 -15.17
N HIS A 202 27.98 -28.10 -14.76
CA HIS A 202 27.82 -26.99 -13.82
C HIS A 202 28.37 -25.65 -14.32
N LYS A 203 28.75 -25.56 -15.60
CA LYS A 203 29.13 -24.28 -16.22
C LYS A 203 27.89 -23.42 -16.47
N SER A 204 27.99 -22.15 -16.10
CA SER A 204 27.03 -21.11 -16.49
C SER A 204 27.07 -20.89 -18.00
N ILE A 205 25.91 -21.00 -18.64
CA ILE A 205 25.74 -20.93 -20.09
C ILE A 205 25.36 -19.50 -20.51
N LEU A 206 24.33 -18.94 -19.90
CA LEU A 206 23.90 -17.55 -20.06
C LEU A 206 23.03 -17.14 -18.88
N ARG A 207 22.66 -15.86 -18.83
CA ARG A 207 21.70 -15.33 -17.85
C ARG A 207 20.53 -14.70 -18.60
N VAL A 208 19.31 -15.07 -18.22
CA VAL A 208 18.10 -14.35 -18.63
C VAL A 208 17.76 -13.28 -17.60
N ILE A 209 17.14 -12.19 -18.05
CA ILE A 209 16.80 -11.05 -17.19
C ILE A 209 15.36 -10.63 -17.50
N ALA A 210 14.55 -10.57 -16.45
CA ALA A 210 13.25 -9.91 -16.43
C ALA A 210 13.28 -8.78 -15.40
N GLU A 211 12.40 -7.79 -15.58
CA GLU A 211 12.23 -6.64 -14.70
C GLU A 211 10.76 -6.50 -14.30
N ASP A 212 10.53 -6.08 -13.06
CA ASP A 212 9.21 -5.77 -12.52
C ASP A 212 9.32 -4.42 -11.79
N ALA A 213 8.34 -3.54 -12.00
CA ALA A 213 8.36 -2.20 -11.43
C ALA A 213 7.63 -2.11 -10.08
N ASP A 214 6.89 -3.16 -9.68
CA ASP A 214 6.22 -3.26 -8.38
C ASP A 214 7.25 -3.34 -7.23
N LEU A 215 6.84 -3.03 -6.01
CA LEU A 215 7.75 -2.95 -4.85
C LEU A 215 7.78 -4.23 -3.99
N GLY A 216 8.95 -4.49 -3.42
CA GLY A 216 9.12 -5.55 -2.42
C GLY A 216 8.78 -6.93 -2.98
N LEU A 217 7.88 -7.66 -2.30
CA LEU A 217 7.45 -8.99 -2.73
C LEU A 217 6.63 -8.99 -4.03
N ASN A 218 5.98 -7.87 -4.35
CA ASN A 218 5.21 -7.72 -5.59
C ASN A 218 6.15 -7.65 -6.81
N GLY A 219 7.35 -7.07 -6.67
CA GLY A 219 8.37 -7.06 -7.72
C GLY A 219 9.44 -8.15 -7.62
N GLU A 220 9.31 -9.12 -6.70
CA GLU A 220 10.35 -10.13 -6.48
C GLU A 220 10.26 -11.29 -7.50
N ILE A 221 11.19 -11.32 -8.45
CA ILE A 221 11.14 -12.22 -9.61
C ILE A 221 11.74 -13.60 -9.35
N TYR A 222 11.01 -14.64 -9.77
CA TYR A 222 11.44 -16.03 -9.79
C TYR A 222 11.44 -16.61 -11.21
N TYR A 223 12.53 -17.29 -11.56
CA TYR A 223 12.75 -17.92 -12.86
C TYR A 223 12.54 -19.44 -12.80
N SER A 224 11.92 -19.99 -13.85
CA SER A 224 11.81 -21.44 -14.05
C SER A 224 11.86 -21.80 -15.53
N ILE A 225 12.31 -23.01 -15.86
CA ILE A 225 12.20 -23.55 -17.22
C ILE A 225 10.85 -24.26 -17.32
N LEU A 226 10.05 -23.89 -18.32
CA LEU A 226 8.73 -24.48 -18.55
C LEU A 226 8.83 -25.85 -19.22
N ASP A 227 9.82 -26.02 -20.10
CA ASP A 227 10.04 -27.28 -20.83
C ASP A 227 10.67 -28.35 -19.93
N GLU A 228 10.31 -29.60 -20.18
CA GLU A 228 10.98 -30.74 -19.56
C GLU A 228 12.40 -30.88 -20.12
N THR A 229 13.41 -30.65 -19.27
CA THR A 229 14.81 -30.86 -19.61
C THR A 229 15.59 -31.33 -18.39
N GLU A 230 16.53 -32.25 -18.62
CA GLU A 230 17.52 -32.64 -17.61
C GLU A 230 18.89 -32.02 -17.86
N GLN A 231 19.10 -31.47 -19.06
CA GLN A 231 20.39 -30.94 -19.50
C GLN A 231 20.66 -29.54 -18.94
N PHE A 232 19.61 -28.76 -18.67
CA PHE A 232 19.75 -27.39 -18.20
C PHE A 232 18.92 -27.13 -16.96
N ALA A 233 19.48 -26.35 -16.04
CA ALA A 233 18.75 -25.78 -14.91
C ALA A 233 18.85 -24.26 -14.97
N VAL A 234 17.82 -23.57 -14.48
CA VAL A 234 17.85 -22.12 -14.26
C VAL A 234 17.88 -21.83 -12.77
N HIS A 235 18.76 -20.92 -12.35
CA HIS A 235 18.79 -20.47 -10.97
C HIS A 235 17.58 -19.58 -10.68
N PRO A 236 16.77 -19.88 -9.64
CA PRO A 236 15.44 -19.30 -9.47
C PRO A 236 15.44 -17.80 -9.22
N THR A 237 16.49 -17.19 -8.67
CA THR A 237 16.51 -15.74 -8.40
C THR A 237 17.51 -14.95 -9.26
N THR A 238 18.42 -15.62 -9.98
CA THR A 238 19.45 -14.93 -10.78
C THR A 238 19.21 -15.08 -12.27
N GLY A 239 18.39 -16.04 -12.70
CA GLY A 239 18.15 -16.31 -14.12
C GLY A 239 19.34 -16.96 -14.84
N VAL A 240 20.39 -17.38 -14.11
CA VAL A 240 21.55 -18.06 -14.70
C VAL A 240 21.16 -19.48 -15.11
N ILE A 241 21.32 -19.79 -16.40
CA ILE A 241 21.12 -21.12 -16.95
C ILE A 241 22.46 -21.87 -16.89
N THR A 242 22.42 -23.09 -16.37
CA THR A 242 23.59 -23.92 -16.10
C THR A 242 23.42 -25.31 -16.73
N LEU A 243 24.51 -25.89 -17.24
CA LEU A 243 24.50 -27.26 -17.76
C LEU A 243 24.54 -28.30 -16.63
N THR A 244 23.62 -29.27 -16.63
CA THR A 244 23.49 -30.29 -15.57
C THR A 244 23.72 -31.72 -16.06
N ARG A 245 23.64 -31.98 -17.37
CA ARG A 245 23.96 -33.28 -17.98
C ARG A 245 24.85 -33.12 -19.21
N PRO A 246 25.65 -34.14 -19.58
CA PRO A 246 26.49 -34.08 -20.77
C PRO A 246 25.67 -33.83 -22.03
N LEU A 247 26.29 -33.15 -22.99
CA LEU A 247 25.71 -32.87 -24.30
C LEU A 247 26.27 -33.88 -25.31
N LYS A 248 25.46 -34.19 -26.33
CA LYS A 248 25.90 -34.96 -27.48
C LYS A 248 25.31 -34.31 -28.72
N PHE A 249 26.17 -33.84 -29.62
CA PHE A 249 25.74 -33.18 -30.84
C PHE A 249 24.83 -34.09 -31.69
N THR A 250 25.15 -35.39 -31.73
CA THR A 250 24.40 -36.42 -32.46
C THR A 250 22.98 -36.64 -31.94
N ASP A 251 22.75 -36.41 -30.64
CA ASP A 251 21.46 -36.63 -30.01
C ASP A 251 20.56 -35.41 -30.24
N ARG A 252 21.11 -34.21 -30.00
CA ARG A 252 20.40 -32.95 -30.17
C ARG A 252 21.38 -31.79 -30.36
N SER A 253 21.36 -31.19 -31.56
CA SER A 253 22.21 -30.05 -31.91
C SER A 253 21.62 -28.68 -31.53
N LEU A 254 20.34 -28.62 -31.17
CA LEU A 254 19.64 -27.41 -30.74
C LEU A 254 18.69 -27.73 -29.58
N HIS A 255 18.87 -27.03 -28.46
CA HIS A 255 17.92 -27.00 -27.36
C HIS A 255 17.18 -25.66 -27.38
N GLU A 256 15.86 -25.71 -27.47
CA GLU A 256 15.00 -24.55 -27.31
C GLU A 256 14.30 -24.67 -25.95
N LEU A 257 14.53 -23.69 -25.08
CA LEU A 257 13.93 -23.61 -23.75
C LEU A 257 13.06 -22.37 -23.66
N THR A 258 11.95 -22.50 -22.96
CA THR A 258 11.03 -21.45 -22.59
C THR A 258 11.26 -21.19 -21.11
N VAL A 259 11.89 -20.07 -20.80
CA VAL A 259 12.07 -19.63 -19.41
C VAL A 259 10.92 -18.72 -19.05
N THR A 260 10.32 -18.93 -17.88
CA THR A 260 9.27 -18.08 -17.32
C THR A 260 9.83 -17.25 -16.17
N ALA A 261 9.32 -16.04 -16.00
CA ALA A 261 9.57 -15.15 -14.86
C ALA A 261 8.24 -14.83 -14.19
N SER A 262 8.13 -14.98 -12.88
CA SER A 262 6.91 -14.70 -12.10
C SER A 262 7.24 -14.06 -10.76
N ASP A 263 6.40 -13.13 -10.31
CA ASP A 263 6.47 -12.54 -8.97
C ASP A 263 5.75 -13.37 -7.90
N ARG A 264 5.78 -12.91 -6.64
CA ARG A 264 5.10 -13.52 -5.50
C ARG A 264 3.78 -12.83 -5.13
N GLY A 265 3.38 -11.79 -5.84
CA GLY A 265 2.20 -11.03 -5.50
C GLY A 265 0.92 -11.79 -5.83
N ILE A 266 -0.10 -11.62 -4.98
CA ILE A 266 -1.45 -12.13 -5.26
C ILE A 266 -2.13 -11.07 -6.10
N GLY A 267 -2.31 -11.33 -7.39
CA GLY A 267 -2.95 -10.39 -8.32
C GLY A 267 -4.32 -9.94 -7.83
N SER A 268 -4.53 -8.62 -7.74
CA SER A 268 -5.76 -8.03 -7.18
C SER A 268 -6.97 -8.06 -8.14
N GLY A 269 -6.83 -8.60 -9.35
CA GLY A 269 -7.93 -8.74 -10.32
C GLY A 269 -7.73 -9.86 -11.34
N SER A 270 -8.70 -10.76 -11.42
CA SER A 270 -8.91 -11.80 -12.46
C SER A 270 -7.68 -12.54 -12.99
N GLY A 271 -7.13 -13.44 -12.17
CA GLY A 271 -6.73 -14.78 -12.62
C GLY A 271 -5.65 -14.87 -13.69
N ARG A 272 -4.40 -14.63 -13.28
CA ARG A 272 -3.20 -15.42 -13.64
C ARG A 272 -2.02 -14.71 -13.00
N ASN A 273 -1.20 -15.43 -12.23
CA ASN A 273 0.20 -15.08 -12.06
C ASN A 273 0.75 -14.92 -13.48
N GLN A 274 0.91 -13.69 -13.96
CA GLN A 274 1.16 -13.43 -15.37
C GLN A 274 2.64 -13.60 -15.62
N ALA A 275 3.08 -14.86 -15.60
CA ALA A 275 4.47 -15.18 -15.87
C ALA A 275 4.80 -14.78 -17.31
N SER A 276 5.72 -13.84 -17.50
CA SER A 276 6.27 -13.58 -18.83
C SER A 276 7.20 -14.70 -19.25
N LYS A 277 7.47 -14.79 -20.56
CA LYS A 277 8.27 -15.87 -21.14
C LYS A 277 9.38 -15.31 -22.03
N ALA A 278 10.53 -15.95 -21.98
CA ALA A 278 11.62 -15.77 -22.93
C ALA A 278 11.98 -17.11 -23.58
N ARG A 279 12.33 -17.06 -24.87
CA ARG A 279 12.88 -18.21 -25.60
C ARG A 279 14.39 -18.20 -25.49
N VAL A 280 14.99 -19.35 -25.23
CA VAL A 280 16.43 -19.53 -25.13
C VAL A 280 16.85 -20.63 -26.10
N LYS A 281 17.69 -20.28 -27.08
CA LYS A 281 18.24 -21.20 -28.07
C LYS A 281 19.69 -21.53 -27.73
N ILE A 282 19.96 -22.79 -27.40
CA ILE A 282 21.30 -23.28 -27.09
C ILE A 282 21.71 -24.22 -28.22
N LYS A 283 22.59 -23.73 -29.09
CA LYS A 283 23.16 -24.50 -30.21
C LYS A 283 24.37 -25.28 -29.71
N ILE A 284 24.43 -26.55 -30.04
CA ILE A 284 25.57 -27.41 -29.74
C ILE A 284 26.47 -27.44 -30.96
N ARG A 285 27.77 -27.19 -30.77
CA ARG A 285 28.79 -27.48 -31.77
C ARG A 285 29.44 -28.83 -31.45
N GLN A 286 29.62 -29.64 -32.48
CA GLN A 286 30.39 -30.87 -32.39
C GLN A 286 31.87 -30.54 -32.14
N VAL A 287 32.53 -31.34 -31.32
CA VAL A 287 33.98 -31.33 -31.23
C VAL A 287 34.50 -32.39 -32.18
N ASN A 288 35.27 -31.98 -33.18
CA ASN A 288 35.91 -32.93 -34.09
C ASN A 288 36.96 -33.71 -33.28
N LEU A 289 36.70 -35.00 -33.06
CA LEU A 289 37.69 -35.98 -32.62
C LEU A 289 38.55 -36.41 -33.82
#